data_AF-L9XRF4-F1
#
_entry.id   AF-L9XRF4-F1
#
_cell.length_a   1.000
_cell.length_b   1.000
_cell.length_c   1.000
_cell.angle_alpha   90.00
_cell.angle_beta   90.00
_cell.angle_gamma   90.00
#
_symmetry.space_group_name_H-M   'P 1'
#
loop_
_entity.id
_entity.type
_entity.pdbx_description
1 polymer ?
#
loop_
_entity_poly.entity_id
_entity_poly.type
_entity_poly.pdbx_seq_one_letter_code
_entity_poly.pdbx_strand_id
1 'polypeptide(L)' 'MLELALLFFVIALIAAALGAGGVAGVSMTIAKWLVLAFLVLAALSLLL' A
#
# COMPACT_ATOMS: atom_id res chain seq x y z
N MET A 1 16.06 6.48 -21.21
CA MET A 1 15.83 5.60 -20.03
C MET A 1 16.33 6.22 -18.73
N LEU A 2 17.60 6.63 -18.65
CA LEU A 2 18.17 7.24 -17.43
C LEU A 2 17.44 8.52 -16.96
N GLU A 3 16.97 9.34 -17.89
CA GLU A 3 16.22 10.57 -17.57
C GLU A 3 14.93 10.30 -16.78
N LEU A 4 14.14 9.30 -17.20
CA LEU A 4 12.91 8.90 -16.51
C LEU A 4 13.20 8.31 -15.13
N ALA A 5 14.26 7.53 -15.00
CA ALA A 5 14.67 6.96 -13.71
C ALA A 5 15.10 8.04 -12.72
N LEU A 6 15.85 9.04 -13.19
CA LEU A 6 16.25 10.20 -12.38
C LEU A 6 15.02 11.02 -11.98
N LEU A 7 14.10 11.26 -12.91
CA LEU A 7 12.85 11.97 -12.63
C LEU A 7 12.03 11.27 -11.53
N PHE A 8 11.88 9.94 -11.63
CA PHE A 8 11.17 9.14 -10.64
C PHE A 8 11.85 9.18 -9.27
N PHE A 9 13.18 9.13 -9.25
CA PHE A 9 13.96 9.21 -8.02
C PHE A 9 13.76 10.56 -7.30
N VAL A 10 13.77 11.67 -8.03
CA VAL A 10 13.53 13.01 -7.46
C VAL A 10 12.10 13.13 -6.90
N ILE A 11 11.09 12.64 -7.63
CA ILE A 11 9.70 12.64 -7.16
C ILE A 11 9.56 11.80 -5.89
N ALA A 12 10.20 10.62 -5.83
CA ALA A 12 10.18 9.77 -4.65
C ALA A 12 10.82 10.46 -3.44
N LEU A 13 11.93 11.18 -3.63
CA LEU A 13 12.60 11.93 -2.57
C LEU A 13 11.71 13.07 -2.04
N ILE A 14 11.06 13.81 -2.93
CA ILE A 14 10.10 14.87 -2.57
C ILE A 14 8.92 14.28 -1.80
N ALA A 15 8.33 13.18 -2.29
CA ALA A 15 7.22 12.51 -1.61
C ALA A 15 7.62 12.01 -0.21
N ALA A 16 8.84 11.48 -0.07
CA ALA A 16 9.38 11.05 1.22
C ALA A 16 9.57 12.24 2.18
N ALA A 17 10.14 13.35 1.70
CA ALA A 17 10.36 14.57 2.50
C ALA A 17 9.05 15.25 2.91
N LEU A 18 8.03 15.25 2.04
CA LEU A 18 6.70 15.82 2.30
C LEU A 18 5.81 14.90 3.15
N GLY A 19 6.30 13.73 3.58
CA GLY A 19 5.58 12.87 4.52
C GLY A 19 4.54 11.94 3.89
N ALA A 20 4.75 11.45 2.67
CA ALA A 20 3.90 10.42 2.03
C ALA A 20 3.81 9.10 2.84
N GLY A 21 4.62 8.94 3.90
CA GLY A 21 4.52 7.83 4.86
C GLY A 21 3.15 7.72 5.54
N GLY A 22 2.39 8.82 5.69
CA GLY A 22 1.02 8.78 6.23
C GLY A 22 0.05 8.02 5.31
N VAL A 23 0.15 8.23 4.00
CA VAL A 23 -0.69 7.52 3.00
C VAL A 23 -0.32 6.05 2.93
N ALA A 24 0.98 5.72 3.01
CA ALA A 24 1.44 4.34 3.08
C ALA A 24 0.94 3.64 4.36
N GLY A 25 0.96 4.31 5.51
CA GLY A 25 0.47 3.79 6.79
C GLY A 25 -1.05 3.55 6.79
N VAL A 26 -1.83 4.48 6.23
CA VAL A 26 -3.28 4.33 6.09
C VAL A 26 -3.62 3.20 5.12
N SER A 27 -2.94 3.15 3.97
CA SER A 27 -3.11 2.08 2.98
C SER A 27 -2.80 0.69 3.57
N MET A 28 -1.69 0.55 4.30
CA MET A 28 -1.31 -0.71 4.96
C MET A 28 -2.31 -1.13 6.05
N THR A 29 -2.84 -0.18 6.81
CA THR A 29 -3.84 -0.46 7.85
C THR A 29 -5.13 -1.00 7.23
N ILE A 30 -5.63 -0.36 6.16
CA ILE A 30 -6.85 -0.80 5.47
C ILE A 30 -6.63 -2.17 4.79
N ALA A 31 -5.48 -2.35 4.12
CA ALA A 31 -5.14 -3.63 3.48
C ALA A 31 -5.15 -4.80 4.47
N LYS A 32 -4.60 -4.61 5.69
CA LYS A 32 -4.61 -5.65 6.73
C LYS A 32 -6.03 -6.07 7.12
N TRP A 33 -6.93 -5.11 7.30
CA TRP A 33 -8.32 -5.39 7.64
C TRP A 33 -9.07 -6.09 6.50
N LEU A 34 -8.83 -5.69 5.24
CA LEU A 34 -9.40 -6.36 4.08
C LEU A 34 -8.95 -7.81 3.95
N VAL A 35 -7.66 -8.07 4.13
CA VAL A 35 -7.10 -9.43 4.11
C VAL A 35 -7.72 -10.29 5.21
N LEU A 36 -7.87 -9.75 6.43
CA LEU A 36 -8.49 -10.46 7.54
C LEU A 36 -9.96 -10.79 7.25
N ALA A 37 -10.73 -9.81 6.76
CA ALA A 37 -12.13 -10.01 6.38
C ALA A 37 -12.26 -11.07 5.27
N PHE A 38 -11.39 -11.00 4.26
CA PHE A 38 -11.36 -11.99 3.19
C PHE A 38 -11.08 -13.40 3.71
N LEU A 39 -10.13 -13.55 4.64
CA LEU A 39 -9.79 -14.84 5.22
C LEU A 39 -10.95 -15.43 6.04
N VAL A 40 -11.66 -14.58 6.81
CA VAL A 40 -12.87 -15.01 7.54
C VAL A 40 -13.95 -15.44 6.56
N LEU A 41 -14.21 -14.67 5.51
CA LEU A 41 -15.20 -15.01 4.49
C LEU A 41 -14.82 -16.29 3.73
N ALA A 42 -13.53 -16.50 3.44
CA ALA A 42 -13.04 -17.71 2.80
C ALA A 42 -13.26 -18.96 3.68
N ALA A 43 -13.00 -18.85 4.98
CA ALA A 43 -13.26 -19.94 5.92
C ALA A 43 -14.77 -20.25 6.03
N LEU A 44 -15.60 -19.20 6.11
CA LEU A 44 -17.07 -19.36 6.11
C LEU A 44 -17.56 -20.00 4.83
N SER A 45 -17.08 -19.57 3.66
CA SER A 45 -17.46 -20.12 2.36
C SER A 45 -17.01 -21.57 2.15
N LEU A 46 -16.03 -22.04 2.92
CA LEU A 46 -15.58 -23.43 2.86
C LEU A 46 -16.38 -24.33 3.82
N LEU A 47 -16.96 -23.73 4.86
CA LEU A 47 -17.69 -24.43 5.93
C LEU A 47 -19.22 -24.43 5.73
N LEU A 48 -19.77 -23.34 5.16
CA LEU A 48 -21.15 -23.20 4.71
C LEU A 48 -21.29 -23.69 3.27
#